data_AF-A0A920IFM9-F1
#
_entry.id   AF-A0A920IFM9-F1
#
_cell.length_a   1.000
_cell.length_b   1.000
_cell.length_c   1.000
_cell.angle_alpha   90.00
_cell.angle_beta   90.00
_cell.angle_gamma   90.00
#
_symmetry.space_group_name_H-M   'P 1'
#
loop_
_entity.id
_entity.type
_entity.pdbx_description
1 polymer ?
#
loop_
_entity_poly.entity_id
_entity_poly.type
_entity_poly.pdbx_seq_one_letter_code
_entity_poly.pdbx_strand_id
1 'polypeptide(L)' 'MTTLTIQAADTASAMDEIAERLGKDALILSTTKKHGKVVMQATNGADLPSPSP' A
#
# COMPACT_ATOMS: atom_id res chain seq x y z
N MET A 1 4.82 5.70 -11.65
CA MET A 1 4.52 4.37 -11.09
C MET A 1 5.56 4.04 -10.05
N THR A 2 5.28 4.27 -8.77
CA THR A 2 6.21 3.95 -7.67
C THR A 2 5.66 2.76 -6.90
N THR A 3 6.47 1.71 -6.76
CA THR A 3 6.15 0.54 -5.95
C THR A 3 6.94 0.57 -4.66
N LEU A 4 6.27 0.30 -3.55
CA LEU A 4 6.82 0.33 -2.20
C LEU A 4 6.46 -0.97 -1.48
N THR A 5 7.41 -1.51 -0.71
CA THR A 5 7.19 -2.66 0.15
C THR A 5 7.34 -2.22 1.60
N ILE A 6 6.31 -2.44 2.42
CA ILE A 6 6.27 -2.10 3.84
C ILE A 6 6.17 -3.38 4.66
N GLN A 7 6.81 -3.39 5.83
CA GLN A 7 6.62 -4.41 6.84
C GLN A 7 6.08 -3.79 8.13
N ALA A 8 4.91 -4.24 8.57
CA ALA A 8 4.25 -3.78 9.78
C ALA A 8 3.88 -4.93 10.71
N ALA A 9 3.50 -4.59 11.95
CA ALA A 9 3.01 -5.56 12.92
C ALA A 9 1.65 -6.15 12.51
N ASP A 10 0.78 -5.31 11.96
CA ASP A 10 -0.55 -5.67 11.51
C ASP A 10 -0.88 -5.00 10.17
N THR A 11 -1.99 -5.42 9.57
CA THR A 11 -2.45 -4.90 8.28
C THR A 11 -2.92 -3.45 8.38
N ALA A 12 -3.41 -2.99 9.54
CA ALA A 12 -3.88 -1.62 9.70
C ALA A 12 -2.70 -0.63 9.62
N SER A 13 -1.65 -0.89 10.40
CA SER A 13 -0.42 -0.11 10.42
C SER A 13 0.26 -0.10 9.03
N ALA A 14 0.24 -1.23 8.32
CA ALA A 14 0.76 -1.28 6.95
C ALA A 14 -0.05 -0.41 5.99
N MET A 15 -1.39 -0.40 6.10
CA MET A 15 -2.27 0.43 5.28
C MET A 15 -2.06 1.92 5.57
N ASP A 16 -1.90 2.30 6.83
CA ASP A 16 -1.63 3.69 7.22
C ASP A 16 -0.32 4.19 6.60
N GLU A 17 0.76 3.40 6.71
CA GLU A 17 2.06 3.78 6.17
C GLU A 17 2.05 3.80 4.61
N ILE A 18 1.28 2.92 3.98
CA ILE A 18 1.05 2.94 2.53
C ILE A 18 0.30 4.22 2.13
N ALA A 19 -0.75 4.58 2.86
CA ALA A 19 -1.52 5.79 2.58
C ALA A 19 -0.69 7.07 2.77
N GLU A 20 0.18 7.12 3.78
CA GLU A 20 1.09 8.24 4.02
C GLU A 20 2.18 8.36 2.95
N ARG A 21 2.75 7.24 2.50
CA ARG A 21 3.88 7.25 1.55
C ARG A 21 3.44 7.31 0.09
N LEU A 22 2.41 6.55 -0.27
CA LEU A 22 1.95 6.37 -1.65
C LEU A 22 0.66 7.16 -1.95
N GLY A 23 -0.12 7.53 -0.92
CA GLY A 23 -1.41 8.19 -1.04
C GLY A 23 -2.59 7.24 -0.82
N LYS A 24 -3.79 7.79 -0.58
CA LYS A 24 -5.02 7.00 -0.38
C LYS A 24 -5.46 6.21 -1.62
N ASP A 25 -4.96 6.60 -2.79
CA ASP A 25 -5.23 5.95 -4.07
C ASP A 25 -4.22 4.83 -4.39
N ALA A 26 -3.36 4.48 -3.43
CA ALA A 26 -2.42 3.39 -3.58
C ALA A 26 -3.13 2.04 -3.71
N LEU A 27 -2.63 1.21 -4.62
CA LEU A 27 -3.11 -0.13 -4.86
C LEU A 27 -2.20 -1.14 -4.16
N ILE A 28 -2.80 -2.08 -3.44
CA ILE A 28 -2.06 -3.19 -2.82
C ILE A 28 -1.82 -4.27 -3.87
N LEU A 29 -0.55 -4.55 -4.16
CA LEU A 29 -0.11 -5.60 -5.09
C LEU A 29 -0.02 -6.96 -4.40
N SER A 30 0.46 -6.99 -3.15
CA SER A 30 0.64 -8.24 -2.41
C SER A 30 0.56 -8.01 -0.91
N THR A 31 -0.01 -8.98 -0.19
CA THR A 31 -0.03 -9.01 1.28
C THR A 31 0.43 -10.39 1.75
N THR A 32 1.52 -10.45 2.50
CA THR A 32 2.09 -11.70 3.00
C THR A 32 2.35 -11.58 4.49
N LYS A 33 1.99 -12.61 5.27
CA LYS A 33 2.37 -12.68 6.69
C LYS A 33 3.63 -13.53 6.82
N LYS A 34 4.71 -12.95 7.35
CA LYS A 34 5.98 -13.64 7.58
C LYS A 34 6.47 -13.37 8.99
N HIS A 35 6.72 -14.43 9.75
CA HIS A 35 7.20 -14.36 11.14
C HIS A 35 6.33 -13.48 12.06
N GLY A 36 5.01 -13.59 11.94
CA GLY A 36 4.07 -12.78 12.73
C GLY A 36 3.95 -11.31 12.31
N LYS A 37 4.68 -10.87 11.27
CA LYS A 37 4.59 -9.52 10.70
C LYS A 37 3.92 -9.53 9.34
N VAL A 38 3.21 -8.46 9.02
CA VAL A 38 2.56 -8.25 7.73
C VAL A 38 3.53 -7.53 6.80
N VAL A 39 3.79 -8.10 5.63
CA VAL A 39 4.56 -7.50 4.55
C VAL A 39 3.60 -7.17 3.43
N MET A 40 3.43 -5.89 3.11
CA MET A 40 2.54 -5.42 2.05
C MET A 40 3.34 -4.70 0.98
N GLN A 41 3.08 -5.05 -0.27
CA GLN A 41 3.63 -4.39 -1.43
C GLN A 41 2.52 -3.60 -2.08
N ALA A 42 2.75 -2.32 -2.31
CA ALA A 42 1.77 -1.39 -2.85
C ALA A 42 2.37 -0.50 -3.93
N THR A 43 1.52 0.06 -4.78
CA THR A 43 1.92 0.95 -5.86
C THR A 43 0.96 2.11 -6.00
N ASN A 44 1.46 3.32 -6.27
CA ASN A 44 0.63 4.47 -6.65
C ASN A 44 0.60 4.69 -8.17
N GLY A 45 1.00 3.68 -8.95
CA GLY A 45 1.06 3.73 -10.41
C GLY A 45 -0.28 3.57 -11.10
N ALA A 46 -1.36 4.08 -10.52
CA ALA A 46 -2.65 4.14 -11.17
C ALA A 46 -2.79 5.54 -11.75
N ASP A 47 -2.51 5.69 -13.04
CA ASP A 47 -3.09 6.74 -13.89
C ASP A 47 -4.62 6.48 -13.96
N LEU A 48 -5.26 6.36 -12.80
CA LEU A 48 -6.71 6.31 -12.70
C LEU A 48 -7.14 7.73 -12.99
N PRO A 49 -7.88 7.98 -14.09
CA PRO A 49 -8.46 9.28 -14.30
C PRO A 49 -9.23 9.63 -13.04
N SER A 50 -8.87 10.76 -12.41
CA SER A 50 -9.62 11.33 -11.29
C SER A 50 -11.11 11.23 -11.63
N PRO A 51 -11.98 10.68 -10.75
CA PRO A 51 -13.40 10.75 -10.98
C PRO A 51 -13.77 12.22 -11.04
N SER A 52 -13.97 12.71 -12.26
CA SER A 52 -14.40 14.08 -12.54
C SER A 52 -15.70 14.35 -11.76
N PRO A 53 -15.87 15.56 -11.22
CA PRO A 53 -16.97 15.92 -10.31
C PRO A 53 -18.36 15.76 -10.92
#